data_AF-C0BCK5-F1
#
_entry.id   AF-C0BCK5-F1
#
_cell.length_a   1.000
_cell.length_b   1.000
_cell.length_c   1.000
_cell.angle_alpha   90.00
_cell.angle_beta   90.00
_cell.angle_gamma   90.00
#
_symmetry.space_group_name_H-M   'P 1'
#
loop_
_entity.id
_entity.type
_entity.pdbx_description
1 polymer ?
#
loop_
_entity_poly.entity_id
_entity_poly.type
_entity_poly.pdbx_seq_one_letter_code
_entity_poly.pdbx_strand_id
1 'polypeptide(L)'
;MSVKERDYVTAARNLGAGSFRIAVEHIVPNIMGPVIVAASLGIANAILMESSLSFLGLGVQIPRASWGSMLQSAQGHILDAPRLAVFPGVLILCTVLSFNLLGDVLRTALEPKIVK
;
A
#
# COMPACT_ATOMS: atom_id res chain seq x y z
N MET A 1 -20.38 -6.19 5.59
CA MET A 1 -20.72 -6.91 6.83
C MET A 1 -19.44 -7.16 7.59
N SER A 2 -19.37 -6.61 8.80
CA SER A 2 -18.15 -6.41 9.57
C SER A 2 -17.58 -7.74 10.06
N VAL A 3 -16.27 -7.96 9.93
CA VAL A 3 -15.58 -9.20 10.36
C VAL A 3 -15.79 -9.50 11.86
N LYS A 4 -16.15 -8.47 12.64
CA LYS A 4 -16.51 -8.56 14.06
C LYS A 4 -17.88 -9.22 14.34
N GLU A 5 -18.76 -9.34 13.33
CA GLU A 5 -20.17 -9.75 13.52
C GLU A 5 -20.49 -11.16 13.06
N ARG A 6 -19.52 -11.93 12.55
CA ARG A 6 -19.80 -13.30 12.12
C ARG A 6 -19.94 -14.24 13.31
N ASP A 7 -20.87 -15.20 13.17
CA ASP A 7 -21.29 -16.18 14.19
C ASP A 7 -20.15 -16.90 14.91
N TYR A 8 -18.97 -17.01 14.30
CA TYR A 8 -17.79 -17.61 14.92
C TYR A 8 -17.25 -16.82 16.13
N VAL A 9 -17.37 -15.48 16.17
CA VAL A 9 -16.92 -14.68 17.33
C VAL A 9 -17.88 -14.88 18.51
N THR A 10 -19.17 -14.90 18.22
CA THR A 10 -20.24 -15.12 19.21
C THR A 10 -20.20 -16.57 19.74
N ALA A 11 -20.00 -17.56 18.88
CA ALA A 11 -19.85 -18.96 19.26
C ALA A 11 -18.57 -19.21 20.09
N ALA A 12 -17.41 -18.65 19.70
CA ALA A 12 -16.16 -18.80 20.45
C ALA A 12 -16.22 -18.12 21.83
N ARG A 13 -16.93 -16.99 21.94
CA ARG A 13 -17.18 -16.32 23.22
C ARG A 13 -18.13 -17.14 24.11
N ASN A 14 -19.15 -17.77 23.55
CA ASN A 14 -20.06 -18.67 24.28
C ASN A 14 -19.37 -19.96 24.76
N LEU A 15 -18.27 -20.35 24.12
CA LEU A 15 -17.40 -21.48 24.52
C LEU A 15 -16.33 -21.10 25.58
N GLY A 16 -16.34 -19.86 26.10
CA GLY A 16 -15.44 -19.42 27.17
C GLY A 16 -14.04 -18.99 26.73
N ALA A 17 -13.79 -18.79 25.43
CA ALA A 17 -12.50 -18.30 24.94
C ALA A 17 -12.32 -16.79 25.24
N GLY A 18 -11.17 -16.41 25.80
CA GLY A 18 -10.84 -15.01 26.06
C GLY A 18 -10.73 -14.18 24.77
N SER A 19 -11.14 -12.91 24.82
CA SER A 19 -11.17 -12.00 23.65
C SER A 19 -9.84 -11.92 22.88
N PHE A 20 -8.71 -12.02 23.58
CA PHE A 20 -7.38 -12.03 22.97
C PHE A 20 -7.11 -13.31 22.15
N ARG A 21 -7.52 -14.47 22.68
CA ARG A 21 -7.37 -15.76 22.00
C ARG A 21 -8.26 -15.84 20.75
N ILE A 22 -9.50 -15.36 20.83
CA ILE A 22 -10.39 -15.27 19.66
C ILE A 22 -9.78 -14.33 18.59
N ALA A 23 -9.22 -13.19 19.01
CA ALA A 23 -8.60 -12.25 18.09
C ALA A 23 -7.41 -12.88 17.34
N VAL A 24 -6.46 -13.47 18.04
CA VAL A 24 -5.23 -14.01 17.42
C VAL A 24 -5.49 -15.32 16.67
N GLU A 25 -6.34 -16.20 17.18
CA GLU A 25 -6.53 -17.55 16.64
C GLU A 25 -7.58 -17.59 15.52
N HIS A 26 -8.57 -16.69 15.53
CA HIS A 26 -9.69 -16.73 14.58
C HIS A 26 -9.83 -15.46 13.73
N ILE A 27 -9.61 -14.26 14.29
CA ILE A 27 -9.81 -13.00 13.55
C ILE A 27 -8.58 -12.69 12.69
N VAL A 28 -7.38 -12.68 13.29
CA VAL A 28 -6.11 -12.36 12.63
C VAL A 28 -5.92 -13.21 11.36
N PRO A 29 -5.86 -14.55 11.42
CA PRO A 29 -5.63 -15.37 10.23
C PRO A 29 -6.71 -15.19 9.15
N ASN A 30 -7.94 -14.84 9.53
CA ASN A 30 -9.05 -14.63 8.59
C ASN A 30 -9.01 -13.26 7.91
N ILE A 31 -8.41 -12.23 8.53
CA ILE A 31 -8.22 -10.91 7.91
C ILE A 31 -6.85 -10.72 7.26
N MET A 32 -5.88 -11.61 7.50
CA MET A 32 -4.52 -11.48 6.95
C MET A 32 -4.53 -11.30 5.43
N GLY A 33 -5.38 -12.03 4.70
CA GLY A 33 -5.50 -11.89 3.24
C GLY A 33 -5.86 -10.46 2.81
N PRO A 34 -7.03 -9.93 3.22
CA PRO A 34 -7.41 -8.54 2.97
C PRO A 34 -6.40 -7.50 3.49
N VAL A 35 -5.76 -7.74 4.63
CA VAL A 35 -4.75 -6.83 5.20
C VAL A 35 -3.49 -6.77 4.34
N ILE A 36 -3.01 -7.90 3.82
CA ILE A 36 -1.85 -7.97 2.93
C ILE A 36 -2.13 -7.22 1.62
N VAL A 37 -3.33 -7.38 1.08
CA VAL A 37 -3.79 -6.63 -0.10
C VAL A 37 -3.80 -5.13 0.18
N ALA A 38 -4.44 -4.71 1.27
CA ALA A 38 -4.51 -3.31 1.66
C ALA A 38 -3.14 -2.70 1.93
N ALA A 39 -2.23 -3.44 2.57
CA ALA A 39 -0.85 -3.01 2.81
C ALA A 39 -0.08 -2.82 1.50
N SER A 40 -0.25 -3.72 0.53
CA SER A 40 0.40 -3.64 -0.79
C SER A 40 -0.03 -2.39 -1.55
N LEU A 41 -1.34 -2.09 -1.58
CA LEU A 41 -1.86 -0.85 -2.15
C LEU A 41 -1.43 0.39 -1.36
N GLY A 42 -1.33 0.26 -0.02
CA GLY A 42 -0.84 1.30 0.86
C GLY A 42 0.60 1.72 0.55
N ILE A 43 1.47 0.79 0.18
CA ILE A 43 2.86 1.09 -0.23
C ILE A 43 2.89 1.98 -1.48
N ALA A 44 2.08 1.68 -2.49
CA ALA A 44 2.01 2.49 -3.70
C ALA A 44 1.59 3.94 -3.39
N ASN A 45 0.58 4.12 -2.54
CA ASN A 45 0.14 5.43 -2.07
C ASN A 45 1.21 6.14 -1.24
N ALA A 46 1.93 5.43 -0.38
CA ALA A 46 3.00 6.00 0.42
C ALA A 46 4.14 6.54 -0.46
N ILE A 47 4.52 5.82 -1.52
CA ILE A 47 5.53 6.27 -2.49
C ILE A 47 5.08 7.54 -3.20
N LEU A 48 3.84 7.58 -3.70
CA LEU A 48 3.29 8.78 -4.34
C LEU A 48 3.25 9.97 -3.39
N MET A 49 2.84 9.75 -2.14
CA MET A 49 2.75 10.80 -1.13
C MET A 49 4.14 11.34 -0.76
N GLU A 50 5.12 10.46 -0.52
CA GLU A 50 6.50 10.86 -0.27
C GLU A 50 7.09 11.61 -1.46
N SER A 51 6.90 11.11 -2.69
CA SER A 51 7.39 11.76 -3.91
C SER A 51 6.77 13.13 -4.11
N SER A 52 5.48 13.30 -3.79
CA SER A 52 4.76 14.57 -3.87
C SER A 52 5.27 15.57 -2.82
N LEU A 53 5.50 15.12 -1.58
CA LEU A 53 6.08 15.95 -0.52
C LEU A 53 7.51 16.37 -0.86
N SER A 54 8.33 15.44 -1.37
CA SER A 54 9.68 15.71 -1.86
C SER A 54 9.68 16.68 -3.04
N PHE A 55 8.72 16.58 -3.96
CA PHE A 55 8.54 17.53 -5.06
C PHE A 55 8.19 18.96 -4.57
N LEU A 56 7.38 19.06 -3.51
CA LEU A 56 7.06 20.32 -2.85
C LEU A 56 8.18 20.85 -1.93
N GLY A 57 9.27 20.11 -1.77
CA GLY A 57 10.40 20.47 -0.91
C GLY A 57 10.22 20.17 0.58
N LEU A 58 9.14 19.48 0.94
CA LEU A 58 8.82 19.05 2.30
C LEU A 58 9.31 17.62 2.61
N GLY A 59 9.88 16.94 1.61
CA GLY A 59 10.37 15.57 1.72
C GLY A 59 11.87 15.48 1.97
N VAL A 60 12.50 14.45 1.40
CA VAL A 60 13.92 14.14 1.63
C VAL A 60 14.80 15.26 1.09
N GLN A 61 15.59 15.86 1.97
CA GLN A 61 16.53 16.93 1.63
C GLN A 61 17.80 16.35 0.99
N ILE A 62 18.39 17.11 0.06
CA ILE A 62 19.75 16.90 -0.45
C ILE A 62 20.70 16.77 0.76
N PRO A 63 21.62 15.79 0.87
CA PRO A 63 22.29 15.00 -0.17
C PRO A 63 21.66 13.63 -0.50
N ARG A 64 20.54 13.25 0.13
CA ARG A 64 19.89 11.97 -0.14
C ARG A 64 18.96 12.11 -1.34
N ALA A 65 19.29 11.44 -2.43
CA ALA A 65 18.48 11.50 -3.64
C ALA A 65 17.20 10.66 -3.48
N SER A 66 16.04 11.30 -3.61
CA SER A 66 14.73 10.66 -3.79
C SER A 66 14.19 11.00 -5.18
N TRP A 67 13.32 10.16 -5.76
CA TRP A 67 12.74 10.48 -7.08
C TRP A 67 11.91 11.77 -7.07
N GLY A 68 11.26 12.10 -5.94
CA GLY A 68 10.55 13.38 -5.78
C GLY A 68 11.48 14.59 -5.73
N SER A 69 12.63 14.51 -5.04
CA SER A 69 13.62 15.60 -5.00
C SER A 69 14.36 15.78 -6.33
N MET A 70 14.51 14.69 -7.11
CA MET A 70 14.98 14.77 -8.51
C MET A 70 13.99 15.55 -9.38
N LEU A 71 12.68 15.29 -9.25
CA LEU A 71 11.64 16.06 -9.95
C LEU A 71 11.62 17.53 -9.52
N GLN A 72 11.82 17.81 -8.23
CA GLN A 72 11.93 19.19 -7.72
C GLN A 72 13.10 19.93 -8.39
N SER A 73 14.28 19.30 -8.42
CA SER A 73 15.49 19.89 -9.00
C SER A 73 15.37 20.07 -10.52
N ALA A 74 14.58 19.22 -11.19
CA ALA A 74 14.33 19.32 -12.61
C ALA A 74 13.48 20.53 -13.00
N GLN A 75 12.68 21.11 -12.09
CA GLN A 75 11.82 22.28 -12.40
C GLN A 75 12.62 23.45 -12.98
N GLY A 76 13.81 23.73 -12.42
CA GLY A 76 14.70 24.80 -12.90
C GLY A 76 15.39 24.50 -14.24
N HIS A 77 15.32 23.26 -14.73
CA HIS A 77 15.98 22.79 -15.95
C HIS A 77 14.99 22.19 -16.95
N ILE A 78 13.68 22.45 -16.80
CA ILE A 78 12.64 21.86 -17.68
C ILE A 78 12.83 22.27 -19.14
N LEU A 79 13.24 23.52 -19.38
CA LEU A 79 13.42 24.05 -20.73
C LEU A 79 14.72 23.55 -21.37
N ASP A 80 15.78 23.36 -20.57
CA ASP A 80 17.12 23.01 -21.08
C ASP A 80 17.37 21.48 -21.10
N ALA A 81 16.79 20.76 -20.14
CA ALA A 81 17.03 19.35 -19.93
C ALA A 81 15.77 18.62 -19.39
N PRO A 82 14.68 18.52 -20.19
CA PRO A 82 13.44 17.88 -19.78
C PRO A 82 13.61 16.41 -19.39
N ARG A 83 14.66 15.75 -19.92
CA ARG A 83 15.05 14.38 -19.54
C ARG A 83 15.22 14.20 -18.03
N LEU A 84 15.65 15.24 -17.30
CA LEU A 84 15.84 15.20 -15.85
C LEU A 84 14.53 15.01 -15.08
N ALA A 85 13.40 15.45 -15.64
CA ALA A 85 12.07 15.22 -15.07
C ALA A 85 11.46 13.88 -15.54
N VAL A 86 11.69 13.52 -16.80
CA VAL A 86 11.08 12.32 -17.41
C VAL A 86 11.54 11.03 -16.73
N PHE A 87 12.84 10.87 -16.47
CA PHE A 87 13.36 9.66 -15.83
C PHE A 87 12.75 9.36 -14.45
N PRO A 88 12.85 10.27 -13.45
CA PRO A 88 12.25 10.01 -12.14
C PRO A 88 10.72 9.89 -12.20
N GLY A 89 10.05 10.64 -13.08
CA GLY A 89 8.60 10.52 -13.28
C GLY A 89 8.18 9.14 -13.79
N VAL A 90 8.87 8.60 -14.78
CA VAL A 90 8.60 7.25 -15.33
C VAL A 90 8.91 6.18 -14.28
N LEU A 91 10.00 6.31 -13.52
CA LEU A 91 10.34 5.35 -12.47
C LEU A 91 9.29 5.29 -11.35
N ILE A 92 8.80 6.45 -10.89
CA ILE A 92 7.69 6.51 -9.94
C ILE A 92 6.46 5.83 -10.53
N LEU A 93 6.09 6.19 -11.76
CA LEU A 93 4.91 5.62 -12.44
C LEU A 93 5.01 4.10 -12.55
N CYS A 94 6.12 3.56 -13.07
CA CYS A 94 6.33 2.12 -13.21
C CYS A 94 6.27 1.40 -11.85
N THR A 95 6.86 1.98 -10.81
CA THR A 95 6.87 1.39 -9.47
C THR A 95 5.46 1.34 -8.89
N VAL A 96 4.74 2.47 -8.94
CA VAL A 96 3.37 2.58 -8.43
C VAL A 96 2.43 1.63 -9.18
N LEU A 97 2.54 1.56 -10.52
CA LEU A 97 1.76 0.62 -11.32
C LEU A 97 2.09 -0.82 -10.94
N SER A 98 3.37 -1.17 -10.77
CA SER A 98 3.77 -2.53 -10.40
C SER A 98 3.19 -2.95 -9.05
N PHE A 99 3.22 -2.07 -8.04
CA PHE A 99 2.62 -2.36 -6.73
C PHE A 99 1.09 -2.40 -6.75
N ASN A 100 0.45 -1.54 -7.54
CA ASN A 100 -1.01 -1.60 -7.70
C ASN A 100 -1.44 -2.91 -8.38
N LEU A 101 -0.80 -3.28 -9.49
CA LEU A 101 -1.07 -4.54 -10.19
C LEU A 101 -0.79 -5.75 -9.30
N LEU A 102 0.30 -5.74 -8.53
CA LEU A 102 0.61 -6.79 -7.58
C LEU A 102 -0.44 -6.88 -6.47
N GLY A 103 -0.91 -5.75 -5.95
CA GLY A 103 -2.01 -5.68 -4.99
C GLY A 103 -3.30 -6.29 -5.55
N ASP A 104 -3.65 -5.99 -6.80
CA ASP A 104 -4.83 -6.54 -7.47
C ASP A 104 -4.71 -8.04 -7.76
N VAL A 105 -3.51 -8.52 -8.13
CA VAL A 105 -3.25 -9.95 -8.30
C VAL A 105 -3.36 -10.67 -6.97
N LEU A 106 -2.75 -10.14 -5.90
CA LEU A 106 -2.88 -10.67 -4.54
C LEU A 106 -4.34 -10.69 -4.10
N ARG A 107 -5.09 -9.63 -4.40
CA ARG A 107 -6.52 -9.55 -4.09
C ARG A 107 -7.27 -10.69 -4.77
N THR A 108 -7.05 -10.87 -6.06
CA THR A 108 -7.74 -11.91 -6.84
C THR A 108 -7.33 -13.31 -6.40
N ALA A 109 -6.07 -13.51 -6.01
CA ALA A 109 -5.56 -14.78 -5.51
C ALA A 109 -6.09 -15.13 -4.10
N LEU A 110 -6.29 -14.11 -3.26
CA LEU A 110 -6.73 -14.26 -1.86
C LEU A 110 -8.25 -14.17 -1.69
N GLU A 111 -8.99 -13.64 -2.68
CA GLU A 111 -10.44 -13.69 -2.70
C GLU A 111 -10.89 -15.16 -2.83
N PRO A 112 -11.58 -15.73 -1.82
CA PRO A 112 -12.04 -17.11 -1.89
C PRO A 112 -13.07 -17.20 -3.01
N LYS A 113 -12.76 -17.98 -4.05
CA LYS A 113 -13.75 -18.34 -5.08
C LYS A 113 -14.89 -19.06 -4.38
N ILE A 114 -16.02 -18.38 -4.24
CA ILE A 114 -17.28 -19.01 -3.84
C ILE A 114 -17.63 -19.94 -5.00
N VAL A 115 -17.19 -21.19 -4.90
CA VAL A 115 -17.62 -22.26 -5.80
C VAL A 115 -19.11 -22.44 -5.52
N LYS A 116 -19.93 -22.02 -6.49
CA LYS A 116 -21.38 -22.24 -6.49
C LYS A 116 -21.69 -23.73 -6.58
#